data_AF-A0A943D1M8-F1
#
_entry.id   AF-A0A943D1M8-F1
#
_cell.length_a   1.000
_cell.length_b   1.000
_cell.length_c   1.000
_cell.angle_alpha   90.00
_cell.angle_beta   90.00
_cell.angle_gamma   90.00
#
_symmetry.space_group_name_H-M   'P 1'
#
loop_
_entity.id
_entity.type
_entity.pdbx_description
1 polymer ?
#
loop_
_entity_poly.entity_id
_entity_poly.type
_entity_poly.pdbx_seq_one_letter_code
_entity_poly.pdbx_strand_id
1 'polypeptide(L)'
;MDKIEFYKDLFKIEDKESIKKFLLYNSSLVIAGVKPSATVTVNKMLKDLYKSWIEYGKDFLESINLSFINLREDDNALIILIYNNDILKTHIFKTENIEFLRKLGYEHNNNISYYVEYLKDRYEEFNCPHELGIFLGIPIDDVKSFMQCSYKKCLGCGYWKVYSNYEKAIEIFSIYDDVREKTMDKIVEGESIDSIVNNIIFSNYDNIKVCI
;
A
#
# COMPACT_ATOMS: atom_id res chain seq x y z
N MET A 1 -2.43 20.78 -8.12
CA MET A 1 -2.11 21.03 -6.69
C MET A 1 -0.98 20.10 -6.29
N ASP A 2 0.01 20.55 -5.53
CA ASP A 2 1.07 19.64 -5.06
C ASP A 2 0.61 18.78 -3.86
N LYS A 3 1.32 17.69 -3.56
CA LYS A 3 0.93 16.75 -2.51
C LYS A 3 0.94 17.38 -1.10
N ILE A 4 1.79 18.36 -0.85
CA ILE A 4 1.87 19.03 0.46
C ILE A 4 0.65 19.92 0.64
N GLU A 5 0.30 20.68 -0.38
CA GLU A 5 -0.90 21.51 -0.43
C GLU A 5 -2.18 20.65 -0.29
N PHE A 6 -2.22 19.50 -0.97
CA PHE A 6 -3.30 18.52 -0.83
C PHE A 6 -3.55 18.11 0.63
N TYR A 7 -2.52 17.68 1.36
CA TYR A 7 -2.70 17.29 2.75
C TYR A 7 -3.05 18.47 3.66
N LYS A 8 -2.50 19.66 3.39
CA LYS A 8 -2.86 20.86 4.16
C LYS A 8 -4.34 21.18 4.03
N ASP A 9 -4.89 21.10 2.81
CA ASP A 9 -6.31 21.36 2.57
C ASP A 9 -7.20 20.26 3.12
N LEU A 10 -6.76 19.01 2.97
CA LEU A 10 -7.43 17.85 3.53
C LEU A 10 -7.57 17.94 5.05
N PHE A 11 -6.60 18.50 5.76
CA PHE A 11 -6.67 18.62 7.21
C PHE A 11 -7.48 19.84 7.70
N LYS A 12 -7.93 20.74 6.81
CA LYS A 12 -8.82 21.86 7.15
C LYS A 12 -10.31 21.49 7.22
N ILE A 13 -10.70 20.35 6.64
CA ILE A 13 -12.10 19.91 6.62
C ILE A 13 -12.46 19.10 7.89
N GLU A 14 -13.76 18.82 8.05
CA GLU A 14 -14.30 18.01 9.15
C GLU A 14 -13.57 16.66 9.29
N ASP A 15 -13.30 16.24 10.52
CA ASP A 15 -12.47 15.08 10.86
C ASP A 15 -12.89 13.79 10.15
N LYS A 16 -14.19 13.49 10.14
CA LYS A 16 -14.74 12.30 9.47
C LYS A 16 -14.45 12.28 7.97
N GLU A 17 -14.65 13.41 7.29
CA GLU A 17 -14.40 13.50 5.85
C GLU A 17 -12.90 13.52 5.55
N SER A 18 -12.12 14.19 6.41
CA SER A 18 -10.67 14.30 6.35
C SER A 18 -9.98 12.92 6.40
N ILE A 19 -10.34 12.07 7.37
CA ILE A 19 -9.75 10.73 7.48
C ILE A 19 -10.14 9.82 6.31
N LYS A 20 -11.39 9.89 5.83
CA LYS A 20 -11.83 9.07 4.70
C LYS A 20 -11.10 9.44 3.42
N LYS A 21 -11.00 10.73 3.10
CA LYS A 21 -10.22 11.21 1.95
C LYS A 21 -8.72 10.95 2.10
N PHE A 22 -8.19 11.02 3.33
CA PHE A 22 -6.81 10.62 3.63
C PHE A 22 -6.56 9.14 3.30
N LEU A 23 -7.45 8.25 3.76
CA LEU A 23 -7.34 6.82 3.48
C LEU A 23 -7.55 6.54 2.00
N LEU A 24 -8.58 7.11 1.37
CA LEU A 24 -8.89 7.00 -0.06
C LEU A 24 -7.66 7.31 -0.93
N TYR A 25 -7.01 8.46 -0.70
CA TYR A 25 -5.83 8.83 -1.47
C TYR A 25 -4.64 7.89 -1.21
N ASN A 26 -4.39 7.52 0.05
CA ASN A 26 -3.25 6.69 0.41
C ASN A 26 -3.39 5.21 -0.01
N SER A 27 -4.62 4.68 -0.05
CA SER A 27 -4.92 3.33 -0.53
C SER A 27 -5.39 3.30 -1.98
N SER A 28 -5.39 4.42 -2.70
CA SER A 28 -5.84 4.52 -4.11
C SER A 28 -5.27 3.44 -5.04
N LEU A 29 -3.98 3.12 -4.92
CA LEU A 29 -3.34 2.05 -5.71
C LEU A 29 -3.90 0.64 -5.40
N VAL A 30 -4.33 0.42 -4.16
CA VAL A 30 -4.96 -0.83 -3.70
C VAL A 30 -6.41 -0.88 -4.15
N ILE A 31 -7.15 0.24 -4.02
CA ILE A 31 -8.53 0.39 -4.51
C ILE A 31 -8.58 0.15 -6.02
N ALA A 32 -7.62 0.71 -6.76
CA ALA A 32 -7.51 0.54 -8.20
C ALA A 32 -7.07 -0.88 -8.61
N GLY A 33 -6.59 -1.69 -7.66
CA GLY A 33 -6.14 -3.06 -7.93
C GLY A 33 -4.76 -3.18 -8.59
N VAL A 34 -4.02 -2.07 -8.73
CA VAL A 34 -2.66 -2.09 -9.31
C VAL A 34 -1.58 -2.44 -8.29
N LYS A 35 -1.91 -2.46 -7.00
CA LYS A 35 -1.00 -2.85 -5.91
C LYS A 35 -1.74 -3.75 -4.91
N PRO A 36 -1.13 -4.85 -4.43
CA PRO A 36 -1.79 -5.76 -3.49
C PRO A 36 -2.04 -5.13 -2.10
N SER A 37 -1.14 -4.24 -1.66
CA SER A 37 -1.24 -3.56 -0.37
C SER A 37 -0.49 -2.22 -0.35
N ALA A 38 -0.74 -1.39 0.65
CA ALA A 38 0.01 -0.17 0.91
C ALA A 38 0.15 0.05 2.42
N THR A 39 1.29 0.56 2.85
CA THR A 39 1.46 1.04 4.23
C THR A 39 1.01 2.49 4.36
N VAL A 40 0.24 2.78 5.40
CA VAL A 40 -0.20 4.14 5.76
C VAL A 40 0.25 4.44 7.18
N THR A 41 0.84 5.61 7.38
CA THR A 41 1.25 6.09 8.70
C THR A 41 0.25 7.11 9.21
N VAL A 42 -0.42 6.79 10.32
CA VAL A 42 -1.27 7.68 11.08
C VAL A 42 -0.42 8.32 12.17
N ASN A 43 -0.05 9.58 11.97
CA ASN A 43 0.73 10.34 12.94
C ASN A 43 -0.18 10.84 14.08
N LYS A 44 0.12 10.47 15.32
CA LYS A 44 -0.68 10.80 16.52
C LYS A 44 -0.53 12.26 16.95
N MET A 45 0.51 12.95 16.48
CA MET A 45 0.76 14.37 16.74
C MET A 45 0.12 15.29 15.70
N LEU A 46 -0.34 14.73 14.57
CA LEU A 46 -0.89 15.51 13.45
C LEU A 46 -2.42 15.44 13.47
N LYS A 47 -3.07 16.52 13.94
CA LYS A 47 -4.53 16.60 14.06
C LYS A 47 -5.07 15.47 14.97
N ASP A 48 -6.38 15.43 15.16
CA ASP A 48 -7.10 14.28 15.71
C ASP A 48 -7.12 13.08 14.71
N LEU A 49 -6.07 12.86 13.92
CA LEU A 49 -6.02 11.82 12.88
C LEU A 49 -6.09 10.41 13.47
N TYR A 50 -5.40 10.18 14.59
CA TYR A 50 -5.46 8.91 15.31
C TYR A 50 -6.85 8.63 15.88
N LYS A 51 -7.48 9.64 16.48
CA LYS A 51 -8.87 9.56 16.95
C LYS A 51 -9.82 9.28 15.78
N SER A 52 -9.67 10.00 14.67
CA SER A 52 -10.48 9.84 13.45
C SER A 52 -10.30 8.46 12.81
N TRP A 53 -9.08 7.90 12.86
CA TRP A 53 -8.82 6.53 12.45
C TRP A 53 -9.63 5.52 13.28
N ILE A 54 -9.63 5.68 14.60
CA ILE A 54 -10.40 4.82 15.52
C ILE A 54 -11.90 4.96 15.28
N GLU A 55 -12.40 6.18 15.13
CA GLU A 55 -13.83 6.48 15.05
C GLU A 55 -14.45 6.20 13.67
N TYR A 56 -13.70 6.40 12.58
CA TYR A 56 -14.25 6.38 11.22
C TYR A 56 -13.41 5.59 10.22
N GLY A 57 -12.11 5.43 10.47
CA GLY A 57 -11.16 4.90 9.49
C GLY A 57 -11.34 3.41 9.21
N LYS A 58 -11.55 2.61 10.26
CA LYS A 58 -11.74 1.15 10.15
C LYS A 58 -12.98 0.81 9.34
N ASP A 59 -14.13 1.35 9.76
CA ASP A 59 -15.42 1.17 9.08
C ASP A 59 -15.37 1.63 7.63
N PHE A 60 -14.64 2.71 7.35
CA PHE A 60 -14.45 3.18 5.98
C PHE A 60 -13.73 2.15 5.11
N LEU A 61 -12.59 1.61 5.55
CA LEU A 61 -11.84 0.60 4.77
C LEU A 61 -12.68 -0.67 4.54
N GLU A 62 -13.40 -1.12 5.56
CA GLU A 62 -14.31 -2.26 5.45
C GLU A 62 -15.44 -1.97 4.44
N SER A 63 -16.00 -0.75 4.46
CA SER A 63 -17.07 -0.37 3.52
C SER A 63 -16.64 -0.37 2.04
N ILE A 64 -15.33 -0.24 1.77
CA ILE A 64 -14.76 -0.32 0.41
C ILE A 64 -14.05 -1.66 0.15
N ASN A 65 -14.36 -2.69 0.95
CA ASN A 65 -13.85 -4.06 0.82
C ASN A 65 -12.31 -4.18 0.87
N LEU A 66 -11.65 -3.33 1.67
CA LEU A 66 -10.23 -3.46 1.99
C LEU A 66 -10.06 -3.98 3.41
N SER A 67 -9.07 -4.85 3.60
CA SER A 67 -8.62 -5.30 4.91
C SER A 67 -7.41 -4.50 5.37
N PHE A 68 -7.16 -4.52 6.67
CA PHE A 68 -6.02 -3.84 7.25
C PHE A 68 -5.46 -4.60 8.45
N ILE A 69 -4.19 -4.33 8.77
CA ILE A 69 -3.56 -4.77 10.02
C ILE A 69 -2.65 -3.67 10.57
N ASN A 70 -2.58 -3.54 11.88
CA ASN A 70 -1.62 -2.66 12.55
C ASN A 70 -0.26 -3.37 12.59
N LEU A 71 0.73 -2.87 11.84
CA LEU A 71 2.08 -3.43 11.79
C LEU A 71 2.92 -2.98 12.99
N ARG A 72 2.80 -1.71 13.38
CA ARG A 72 3.50 -1.15 14.53
C ARG A 72 2.75 0.06 15.07
N GLU A 73 2.73 0.21 16.38
CA GLU A 73 2.22 1.39 17.04
C GLU A 73 3.21 1.83 18.13
N ASP A 74 3.58 3.11 18.11
CA ASP A 74 4.35 3.77 19.17
C ASP A 74 3.63 5.04 19.62
N ASP A 75 4.24 5.81 20.54
CA ASP A 75 3.65 7.05 21.08
C ASP A 75 3.43 8.12 20.00
N ASN A 76 4.17 8.07 18.90
CA ASN A 76 4.14 9.09 17.85
C ASN A 76 3.27 8.69 16.66
N ALA A 77 3.21 7.40 16.33
CA ALA A 77 2.55 6.96 15.11
C ALA A 77 2.02 5.52 15.17
N LEU A 78 1.01 5.28 14.33
CA LEU A 78 0.51 3.95 13.96
C LEU A 78 0.83 3.68 12.49
N ILE A 79 1.45 2.53 12.19
CA ILE A 79 1.70 2.05 10.83
C ILE A 79 0.71 0.93 10.52
N ILE A 80 -0.08 1.13 9.47
CA ILE A 80 -1.15 0.23 9.06
C ILE A 80 -0.79 -0.32 7.69
N LEU A 81 -0.89 -1.64 7.51
CA LEU A 81 -0.92 -2.25 6.18
C LEU A 81 -2.36 -2.35 5.73
N ILE A 82 -2.72 -1.72 4.62
CA ILE A 82 -4.03 -1.79 3.99
C ILE A 82 -3.90 -2.64 2.73
N TYR A 83 -4.78 -3.61 2.51
CA TYR A 83 -4.64 -4.58 1.43
C TYR A 83 -5.98 -5.07 0.88
N ASN A 84 -5.95 -5.46 -0.39
CA ASN A 84 -7.03 -6.22 -1.01
C ASN A 84 -6.74 -7.72 -0.81
N ASN A 85 -7.66 -8.46 -0.20
CA ASN A 85 -7.46 -9.87 0.14
C ASN A 85 -7.10 -10.73 -1.08
N ASP A 86 -7.87 -10.62 -2.16
CA ASP A 86 -7.74 -11.51 -3.31
C ASP A 86 -6.47 -11.20 -4.12
N ILE A 87 -6.17 -9.91 -4.30
CA ILE A 87 -4.97 -9.47 -5.01
C ILE A 87 -3.72 -9.83 -4.21
N LEU A 88 -3.71 -9.56 -2.90
CA LEU A 88 -2.58 -9.91 -2.04
C LEU A 88 -2.37 -11.43 -1.99
N LYS A 89 -3.46 -12.21 -1.87
CA LYS A 89 -3.40 -13.68 -1.88
C LYS A 89 -2.80 -14.20 -3.18
N THR A 90 -3.28 -13.71 -4.32
CA THR A 90 -2.77 -14.09 -5.65
C THR A 90 -1.29 -13.74 -5.79
N HIS A 91 -0.89 -12.54 -5.34
CA HIS A 91 0.49 -12.09 -5.39
C HIS A 91 1.43 -12.91 -4.49
N ILE A 92 1.05 -13.15 -3.23
CA ILE A 92 1.88 -13.89 -2.27
C ILE A 92 2.07 -15.35 -2.68
N PHE A 93 1.03 -15.99 -3.23
CA PHE A 93 1.08 -17.39 -3.64
C PHE A 93 1.71 -17.65 -5.02
N LYS A 94 2.27 -16.64 -5.67
CA LYS A 94 3.23 -16.89 -6.74
C LYS A 94 4.37 -17.76 -6.25
N THR A 95 4.75 -18.76 -7.04
CA THR A 95 5.80 -19.73 -6.70
C THR A 95 7.07 -19.07 -6.18
N GLU A 96 7.58 -18.05 -6.86
CA GLU A 96 8.79 -17.33 -6.47
C GLU A 96 8.67 -16.60 -5.12
N ASN A 97 7.52 -15.95 -4.88
CA ASN A 97 7.24 -15.20 -3.65
C ASN A 97 7.09 -16.15 -2.46
N ILE A 98 6.27 -17.19 -2.61
CA ILE A 98 6.01 -18.12 -1.52
C ILE A 98 7.25 -18.94 -1.14
N GLU A 99 8.03 -19.38 -2.13
CA GLU A 99 9.30 -20.08 -1.86
C GLU A 99 10.31 -19.20 -1.13
N PHE A 100 10.31 -17.91 -1.43
CA PHE A 100 11.16 -16.94 -0.75
C PHE A 100 10.71 -16.68 0.67
N LEU A 101 9.42 -16.44 0.90
CA LEU A 101 8.86 -16.27 2.25
C LEU A 101 9.09 -17.52 3.11
N ARG A 102 8.97 -18.73 2.55
CA ARG A 102 9.28 -19.98 3.27
C ARG A 102 10.72 -20.04 3.79
N LYS A 103 11.69 -19.48 3.05
CA LYS A 103 13.09 -19.40 3.51
C LYS A 103 13.27 -18.43 4.69
N LEU A 104 12.32 -17.53 4.91
CA LEU A 104 12.29 -16.58 6.01
C LEU A 104 11.47 -17.06 7.22
N GLY A 105 10.98 -18.30 7.19
CA GLY A 105 10.26 -18.92 8.31
C GLY A 105 8.73 -18.93 8.17
N TYR A 106 8.17 -18.42 7.07
CA TYR A 106 6.73 -18.49 6.82
C TYR A 106 6.32 -19.93 6.48
N GLU A 107 5.51 -20.56 7.32
CA GLU A 107 5.06 -21.94 7.06
C GLU A 107 4.05 -22.00 5.91
N HIS A 108 3.79 -23.21 5.42
CA HIS A 108 2.78 -23.42 4.40
C HIS A 108 1.38 -23.21 4.98
N ASN A 109 0.64 -22.24 4.44
CA ASN A 109 -0.75 -21.97 4.78
C ASN A 109 -1.52 -21.53 3.54
N ASN A 110 -2.82 -21.84 3.46
CA ASN A 110 -3.68 -21.41 2.33
C ASN A 110 -4.43 -20.09 2.61
N ASN A 111 -4.32 -19.58 3.84
CA ASN A 111 -4.97 -18.35 4.28
C ASN A 111 -3.98 -17.18 4.23
N ILE A 112 -4.36 -16.09 3.54
CA ILE A 112 -3.54 -14.89 3.44
C ILE A 112 -3.36 -14.19 4.79
N SER A 113 -4.36 -14.27 5.67
CA SER A 113 -4.28 -13.69 7.02
C SER A 113 -3.12 -14.26 7.82
N TYR A 114 -2.76 -15.54 7.64
CA TYR A 114 -1.58 -16.13 8.29
C TYR A 114 -0.30 -15.40 7.90
N TYR A 115 -0.11 -15.11 6.61
CA TYR A 115 1.10 -14.42 6.13
C TYR A 115 1.14 -12.97 6.61
N VAL A 116 -0.01 -12.30 6.67
CA VAL A 116 -0.11 -10.91 7.12
C VAL A 116 0.13 -10.79 8.63
N GLU A 117 -0.39 -11.72 9.45
CA GLU A 117 -0.10 -11.78 10.89
C GLU A 117 1.38 -12.11 11.13
N TYR A 118 1.95 -13.08 10.41
CA TYR A 118 3.38 -13.39 10.54
C TYR A 118 4.26 -12.21 10.12
N LEU A 119 3.88 -11.46 9.08
CA LEU A 119 4.57 -10.22 8.71
C LEU A 119 4.54 -9.19 9.84
N LYS A 120 3.41 -9.05 10.55
CA LYS A 120 3.30 -8.14 11.70
C LYS A 120 4.26 -8.56 12.81
N ASP A 121 4.33 -9.85 13.15
CA ASP A 121 5.29 -10.35 14.15
C ASP A 121 6.74 -10.05 13.74
N ARG A 122 7.07 -10.27 12.46
CA ARG A 122 8.37 -9.92 11.86
C ARG A 122 8.62 -8.41 11.86
N TYR A 123 7.58 -7.59 11.75
CA TYR A 123 7.67 -6.14 11.79
C TYR A 123 8.12 -5.65 13.16
N GLU A 124 7.59 -6.25 14.22
CA GLU A 124 7.97 -5.97 15.60
C GLU A 124 9.41 -6.39 15.90
N GLU A 125 9.84 -7.57 15.43
CA GLU A 125 11.19 -8.09 15.66
C GLU A 125 12.28 -7.31 14.92
N PHE A 126 12.07 -6.99 13.63
CA PHE A 126 13.11 -6.43 12.76
C PHE A 126 12.98 -4.95 12.45
N ASN A 127 11.95 -4.26 12.97
CA ASN A 127 11.68 -2.85 12.69
C ASN A 127 11.67 -2.55 11.17
N CYS A 128 10.68 -3.10 10.44
CA CYS A 128 10.55 -3.07 8.98
C CYS A 128 11.37 -4.19 8.27
N PRO A 129 10.88 -5.44 8.30
CA PRO A 129 11.50 -6.57 7.64
C PRO A 129 11.51 -6.37 6.12
N HIS A 130 12.61 -6.75 5.47
CA HIS A 130 12.80 -6.50 4.05
C HIS A 130 11.74 -7.19 3.16
N GLU A 131 11.21 -8.33 3.59
CA GLU A 131 10.15 -9.05 2.88
C GLU A 131 8.83 -8.28 2.79
N LEU A 132 8.65 -7.20 3.57
CA LEU A 132 7.54 -6.25 3.39
C LEU A 132 7.42 -5.78 1.94
N GLY A 133 8.55 -5.66 1.23
CA GLY A 133 8.54 -5.31 -0.18
C GLY A 133 7.68 -6.25 -1.04
N ILE A 134 7.68 -7.55 -0.74
CA ILE A 134 6.83 -8.54 -1.44
C ILE A 134 5.36 -8.26 -1.16
N PHE A 135 4.99 -8.01 0.11
CA PHE A 135 3.61 -7.68 0.46
C PHE A 135 3.13 -6.39 -0.22
N LEU A 136 4.04 -5.44 -0.45
CA LEU A 136 3.79 -4.20 -1.17
C LEU A 136 3.78 -4.36 -2.70
N GLY A 137 3.97 -5.57 -3.25
CA GLY A 137 3.99 -5.84 -4.68
C GLY A 137 5.28 -5.45 -5.39
N ILE A 138 6.39 -5.24 -4.66
CA ILE A 138 7.70 -4.98 -5.26
C ILE A 138 8.22 -6.30 -5.87
N PRO A 139 8.77 -6.27 -7.11
CA PRO A 139 9.35 -7.46 -7.72
C PRO A 139 10.37 -8.15 -6.81
N ILE A 140 10.28 -9.48 -6.72
CA ILE A 140 11.11 -10.28 -5.82
C ILE A 140 12.62 -10.07 -6.03
N ASP A 141 13.05 -9.88 -7.28
CA ASP A 141 14.47 -9.65 -7.58
C ASP A 141 14.99 -8.33 -7.04
N ASP A 142 14.13 -7.29 -6.99
CA ASP A 142 14.47 -6.01 -6.36
C ASP A 142 14.51 -6.14 -4.84
N VAL A 143 13.56 -6.89 -4.24
CA VAL A 143 13.57 -7.18 -2.79
C VAL A 143 14.82 -7.95 -2.39
N LYS A 144 15.17 -9.02 -3.11
CA LYS A 144 16.40 -9.81 -2.87
C LYS A 144 17.65 -8.96 -3.03
N SER A 145 17.71 -8.11 -4.07
CA SER A 145 18.87 -7.24 -4.31
C SER A 145 19.04 -6.18 -3.22
N PHE A 146 17.93 -5.67 -2.69
CA PHE A 146 17.92 -4.73 -1.56
C PHE A 146 18.40 -5.41 -0.26
N MET A 147 17.92 -6.62 0.03
CA MET A 147 18.31 -7.39 1.22
C MET A 147 19.79 -7.75 1.28
N GLN A 148 20.38 -8.09 0.15
CA GLN A 148 21.75 -8.60 0.11
C GLN A 148 22.82 -7.50 0.27
N CYS A 149 22.43 -6.26 0.62
CA CYS A 149 23.32 -5.08 0.64
C CYS A 149 24.22 -5.04 -0.60
N SER A 150 23.64 -5.39 -1.76
CA SER A 150 24.43 -5.77 -2.92
C SER A 150 25.15 -4.55 -3.50
N TYR A 151 26.42 -4.71 -3.92
CA TYR A 151 27.14 -3.74 -4.76
C TYR A 151 26.49 -3.52 -6.15
N LYS A 152 25.31 -4.12 -6.36
CA LYS A 152 24.58 -4.06 -7.61
C LYS A 152 24.15 -2.62 -7.83
N LYS A 153 24.48 -2.10 -9.01
CA LYS A 153 24.17 -0.73 -9.39
C LYS A 153 22.65 -0.54 -9.37
N CYS A 154 22.19 0.45 -8.62
CA CYS A 154 20.81 0.93 -8.69
C CYS A 154 20.54 1.45 -10.11
N LEU A 155 19.56 0.85 -10.79
CA LEU A 155 19.18 1.21 -12.15
C LEU A 155 18.24 2.42 -12.17
N GLY A 156 17.47 2.61 -11.09
CA GLY A 156 16.51 3.69 -10.95
C GLY A 156 15.87 3.75 -9.57
N CYS A 157 15.20 4.86 -9.27
CA CYS A 157 14.49 5.05 -8.01
C CYS A 157 13.18 5.79 -8.25
N GLY A 158 12.11 5.34 -7.61
CA GLY A 158 10.79 5.95 -7.63
C GLY A 158 9.98 5.43 -6.45
N TYR A 159 8.98 4.58 -6.71
CA TYR A 159 8.21 3.91 -5.66
C TYR A 159 9.03 2.85 -4.91
N TRP A 160 10.08 2.31 -5.52
CA TRP A 160 11.11 1.51 -4.88
C TRP A 160 12.46 1.73 -5.57
N LYS A 161 13.54 1.16 -5.03
CA LYS A 161 14.86 1.12 -5.67
C LYS A 161 14.93 -0.07 -6.64
N VAL A 162 15.24 0.20 -7.91
CA VAL A 162 15.19 -0.80 -8.98
C VAL A 162 16.58 -1.38 -9.23
N TYR A 163 16.69 -2.70 -9.24
CA TYR A 163 17.94 -3.46 -9.39
C TYR A 163 17.88 -4.54 -10.47
N SER A 164 16.69 -4.81 -11.01
CA SER A 164 16.42 -5.90 -11.96
C SER A 164 16.00 -5.38 -13.34
N ASN A 165 14.78 -4.85 -13.46
CA ASN A 165 14.21 -4.40 -14.73
C ASN A 165 13.74 -2.94 -14.64
N TYR A 166 14.57 -2.02 -15.15
CA TYR A 166 14.29 -0.58 -15.11
C TYR A 166 13.09 -0.17 -15.96
N GLU A 167 12.97 -0.68 -17.18
CA GLU A 167 11.89 -0.33 -18.11
C GLU A 167 10.53 -0.69 -17.52
N LYS A 168 10.39 -1.94 -17.05
CA LYS A 168 9.16 -2.40 -16.39
C LYS A 168 8.85 -1.60 -15.13
N ALA A 169 9.85 -1.23 -14.34
CA ALA A 169 9.63 -0.43 -13.14
C ALA A 169 9.09 0.97 -13.46
N ILE A 170 9.62 1.63 -14.50
CA ILE A 170 9.15 2.96 -14.93
C ILE A 170 7.72 2.90 -15.46
N GLU A 171 7.36 1.86 -16.21
CA GLU A 171 5.97 1.63 -16.64
C GLU A 171 5.02 1.52 -15.43
N ILE A 172 5.42 0.75 -14.41
CA ILE A 172 4.63 0.59 -13.19
C ILE A 172 4.52 1.92 -12.42
N PHE A 173 5.62 2.67 -12.33
CA PHE A 173 5.61 3.98 -11.67
C PHE A 173 4.64 4.93 -12.37
N SER A 174 4.65 4.97 -13.71
CA SER A 174 3.74 5.81 -14.48
C SER A 174 2.27 5.45 -14.24
N ILE A 175 1.94 4.16 -14.08
CA ILE A 175 0.59 3.71 -13.72
C ILE A 175 0.21 4.19 -12.32
N TYR A 176 1.13 4.08 -11.36
CA TYR A 176 0.88 4.54 -9.99
C TYR A 176 0.71 6.05 -9.90
N ASP A 177 1.49 6.81 -10.66
CA ASP A 177 1.38 8.25 -10.75
C ASP A 177 0.01 8.65 -11.31
N ASP A 178 -0.40 8.06 -12.43
CA ASP A 178 -1.70 8.32 -13.06
C ASP A 178 -2.90 8.02 -12.13
N VAL A 179 -2.86 6.90 -11.38
CA VAL A 179 -3.89 6.60 -10.36
C VAL A 179 -3.92 7.67 -9.28
N ARG A 180 -2.75 8.06 -8.76
CA ARG A 180 -2.66 9.03 -7.66
C ARG A 180 -3.11 10.42 -8.09
N GLU A 181 -2.71 10.86 -9.27
CA GLU A 181 -3.10 12.14 -9.85
C GLU A 181 -4.61 12.20 -10.07
N LYS A 182 -5.19 11.23 -10.79
CA LYS A 182 -6.64 11.17 -10.99
C LYS A 182 -7.43 11.13 -9.68
N THR A 183 -6.95 10.37 -8.70
CA THR A 183 -7.59 10.30 -7.38
C THR A 183 -7.56 11.66 -6.68
N MET A 184 -6.41 12.34 -6.71
CA MET A 184 -6.23 13.65 -6.11
C MET A 184 -7.15 14.69 -6.78
N ASP A 185 -7.18 14.72 -8.10
CA ASP A 185 -8.00 15.66 -8.87
C ASP A 185 -9.48 15.50 -8.54
N LYS A 186 -9.99 14.27 -8.52
CA LYS A 186 -11.38 14.00 -8.14
C LYS A 186 -11.73 14.43 -6.72
N ILE A 187 -10.82 14.22 -5.76
CA ILE A 187 -11.01 14.67 -4.37
C ILE A 187 -11.09 16.21 -4.31
N VAL A 188 -10.29 16.91 -5.10
CA VAL A 188 -10.22 18.37 -5.17
C VAL A 188 -11.45 18.96 -5.84
N GLU A 189 -11.92 18.32 -6.91
CA GLU A 189 -13.16 18.67 -7.61
C GLU A 189 -14.42 18.45 -6.75
N GLY A 190 -14.27 17.77 -5.61
CA GLY A 190 -15.36 17.52 -4.67
C GLY A 190 -16.25 16.35 -5.08
N GLU A 191 -15.75 15.44 -5.92
CA GLU A 191 -16.45 14.20 -6.25
C GLU A 191 -16.70 13.37 -4.95
N SER A 192 -17.85 12.70 -4.88
CA SER A 192 -18.19 11.90 -3.69
C SER A 192 -17.26 10.69 -3.57
N ILE A 193 -16.94 10.31 -2.33
CA ILE A 193 -16.04 9.18 -2.06
C ILE A 193 -16.51 7.90 -2.74
N ASP A 194 -17.81 7.59 -2.67
CA ASP A 194 -18.38 6.39 -3.30
C ASP A 194 -18.20 6.42 -4.83
N SER A 195 -18.39 7.58 -5.46
CA SER A 195 -18.16 7.75 -6.90
C SER A 195 -16.68 7.55 -7.24
N ILE A 196 -15.78 8.14 -6.46
CA ILE A 196 -14.34 7.99 -6.64
C ILE A 196 -13.94 6.51 -6.51
N VAL A 197 -14.36 5.83 -5.45
CA VAL A 197 -14.05 4.40 -5.21
C VAL A 197 -14.54 3.54 -6.37
N ASN A 198 -15.79 3.72 -6.81
CA ASN A 198 -16.36 2.94 -7.91
C ASN A 198 -15.70 3.22 -9.26
N ASN A 199 -15.23 4.44 -9.49
CA ASN A 199 -14.65 4.88 -10.77
C ASN A 199 -13.11 4.79 -10.81
N ILE A 200 -12.46 4.48 -9.68
CA ILE A 200 -11.03 4.15 -9.62
C ILE A 200 -10.79 2.68 -10.03
N ILE A 201 -11.84 1.84 -10.03
CA ILE A 201 -11.74 0.42 -10.41
C ILE A 201 -11.51 0.30 -11.92
N PHE A 202 -10.45 -0.42 -12.28
CA PHE A 202 -9.95 -0.49 -13.64
C PHE A 202 -10.61 -1.55 -14.51
N SER A 203 -11.31 -1.09 -15.55
CA SER A 203 -11.55 -1.82 -16.80
C SER A 203 -10.48 -1.53 -17.88
N ASN A 204 -9.45 -0.73 -17.55
CA ASN A 204 -8.43 -0.27 -18.51
C ASN A 204 -7.03 -0.90 -18.30
N TYR A 205 -6.82 -1.68 -17.23
CA TYR A 205 -5.50 -2.23 -16.85
C TYR A 205 -5.52 -3.76 -16.83
N ASP A 206 -6.62 -4.38 -17.28
CA ASP A 206 -6.84 -5.84 -17.35
C ASP A 206 -5.78 -6.57 -18.19
N ASN A 207 -5.17 -5.87 -19.14
CA ASN A 207 -4.09 -6.42 -19.97
C ASN A 207 -2.70 -6.26 -19.35
N ILE A 208 -2.60 -5.54 -18.24
CA ILE A 208 -1.32 -5.27 -17.61
C ILE A 208 -1.17 -6.27 -16.47
N LYS A 209 -0.43 -7.34 -16.75
CA LYS A 209 0.21 -8.19 -15.74
C LYS A 209 1.21 -7.34 -14.94
N VAL A 210 0.73 -6.34 -14.20
CA VAL A 210 1.51 -5.49 -13.29
C VAL A 210 1.88 -6.35 -12.09
N CYS A 211 2.84 -7.23 -12.26
CA CYS A 211 3.46 -7.97 -11.16
C CYS A 211 2.49 -8.74 -10.22
N ILE A 212 1.24 -8.99 -10.62
CA ILE A 212 0.33 -10.04 -10.11
C ILE A 212 0.46 -11.31 -10.95
#